data_AF-A0A0S6XC77-F1
#
_entry.id   AF-A0A0S6XC77-F1
#
_cell.length_a   1.000
_cell.length_b   1.000
_cell.length_c   1.000
_cell.angle_alpha   90.00
_cell.angle_beta   90.00
_cell.angle_gamma   90.00
#
_symmetry.space_group_name_H-M   'P 1'
#
loop_
_entity.id
_entity.type
_entity.pdbx_description
1 polymer ?
#
loop_
_entity_poly.entity_id
_entity_poly.type
_entity_poly.pdbx_seq_one_letter_code
_entity_poly.pdbx_strand_id
1 'polypeptide(L)'
;MQHVVVAALLGMGLAAVLVPGSSAANSSTIDWQPCGRVLQNKYGTTSSVQCGNLSVPLDYNNTAAGPLTLNLMKVLAAKQPSKGSIMYNPGGPRISGRVDLAGQDGTVLSEYGRFSLS
;
A
#
# COMPACT_ATOMS: atom_id res chain seq x y z
N MET A 1 45.62 -58.61 -4.23
CA MET A 1 46.83 -57.80 -3.94
C MET A 1 46.79 -56.65 -4.94
N GLN A 2 46.47 -55.41 -4.59
CA GLN A 2 47.24 -54.50 -3.73
C GLN A 2 46.31 -53.37 -3.21
N HIS A 3 46.40 -53.17 -1.91
CA HIS A 3 46.11 -52.04 -1.02
C HIS A 3 45.40 -50.75 -1.50
N VAL A 4 44.42 -50.40 -0.68
CA VAL A 4 43.75 -49.12 -0.42
C VAL A 4 44.72 -47.96 -0.19
N VAL A 5 44.41 -46.77 -0.72
CA VAL A 5 44.69 -45.49 -0.04
C VAL A 5 43.44 -44.61 -0.11
N VAL A 6 42.75 -44.53 1.02
CA VAL A 6 41.74 -43.50 1.31
C VAL A 6 42.49 -42.23 1.66
N ALA A 7 42.33 -41.17 0.88
CA ALA A 7 42.70 -39.82 1.29
C ALA A 7 41.42 -39.08 1.71
N ALA A 8 41.19 -39.05 3.02
CA ALA A 8 40.18 -38.19 3.62
C ALA A 8 40.66 -36.73 3.53
N LEU A 9 39.91 -35.88 2.83
CA LEU A 9 39.94 -34.45 3.07
C LEU A 9 38.60 -34.08 3.72
N LEU A 10 38.65 -33.90 5.04
CA LEU A 10 37.59 -33.24 5.80
C LEU A 10 37.44 -31.81 5.27
N GLY A 11 36.34 -31.56 4.59
CA GLY A 11 35.93 -30.23 4.18
C GLY A 11 34.45 -30.02 4.49
N MET A 12 34.07 -30.01 5.77
CA MET A 12 32.78 -29.46 6.18
C MET A 12 32.85 -27.92 6.12
N GLY A 13 32.85 -27.39 4.90
CA GLY A 13 32.51 -26.00 4.67
C GLY A 13 31.01 -25.84 4.78
N LEU A 14 30.52 -25.30 5.89
CA LEU A 14 29.15 -24.83 5.98
C LEU A 14 29.03 -23.58 5.08
N ALA A 15 28.78 -23.79 3.80
CA ALA A 15 28.45 -22.70 2.90
C ALA A 15 27.06 -22.19 3.30
N ALA A 16 27.03 -21.15 4.14
CA ALA A 16 25.82 -20.38 4.35
C ALA A 16 25.43 -19.78 3.00
N VAL A 17 24.46 -20.41 2.32
CA VAL A 17 23.82 -19.81 1.15
C VAL A 17 23.04 -18.61 1.65
N LEU A 18 23.69 -17.45 1.64
CA LEU A 18 23.03 -16.17 1.80
C LEU A 18 22.18 -15.98 0.55
N VAL A 19 20.92 -16.40 0.59
CA VAL A 19 19.93 -15.95 -0.40
C VAL A 19 19.80 -14.45 -0.16
N PRO A 20 20.22 -13.58 -1.10
CA PRO A 20 19.92 -12.17 -0.98
C PRO A 20 18.40 -12.06 -1.16
N GLY A 21 17.68 -11.91 -0.06
CA GLY A 21 16.29 -11.48 -0.07
C GLY A 21 16.24 -10.02 -0.51
N SER A 22 16.47 -9.76 -1.80
CA SER A 22 16.22 -8.46 -2.38
C SER A 22 14.70 -8.30 -2.48
N SER A 23 14.08 -7.87 -1.38
CA SER A 23 12.73 -7.33 -1.40
C SER A 23 12.80 -6.01 -2.16
N ALA A 24 12.77 -6.09 -3.50
CA ALA A 24 12.52 -4.93 -4.34
C ALA A 24 11.13 -4.43 -3.98
N ALA A 25 11.06 -3.45 -3.08
CA ALA A 25 9.89 -2.64 -2.89
C ALA A 25 9.66 -1.92 -4.23
N ASN A 26 8.85 -2.52 -5.10
CA ASN A 26 8.37 -1.84 -6.29
C ASN A 26 7.71 -0.56 -5.80
N SER A 27 8.30 0.60 -6.08
CA SER A 27 7.71 1.90 -5.80
C SER A 27 6.55 2.09 -6.78
N SER A 28 5.41 1.48 -6.47
CA SER A 28 4.18 1.68 -7.22
C SER A 28 3.72 3.12 -7.01
N THR A 29 3.78 3.90 -8.09
CA THR A 29 3.21 5.25 -8.10
C THR A 29 1.70 5.12 -8.24
N ILE A 30 0.94 5.87 -7.45
CA ILE A 30 -0.52 5.91 -7.57
C ILE A 30 -0.88 6.92 -8.66
N ASP A 31 -1.51 6.45 -9.73
CA ASP A 31 -2.14 7.32 -10.72
C ASP A 31 -3.48 7.83 -10.19
N TRP A 32 -3.53 9.12 -9.86
CA TRP A 32 -4.71 9.77 -9.29
C TRP A 32 -5.59 10.35 -10.39
N GLN A 33 -6.84 9.90 -10.44
CA GLN A 33 -7.82 10.31 -11.43
C GLN A 33 -9.12 10.76 -10.74
N PRO A 34 -10.00 11.51 -11.42
CA PRO A 34 -11.34 11.75 -10.91
C PRO A 34 -12.05 10.43 -10.56
N CYS A 35 -12.73 10.39 -9.43
CA CYS A 35 -13.48 9.19 -9.03
C CYS A 35 -14.58 8.86 -10.05
N GLY A 36 -14.79 7.58 -10.31
CA GLY A 36 -15.78 7.11 -11.28
C GLY A 36 -17.23 7.47 -10.91
N ARG A 37 -18.10 7.43 -11.93
CA ARG A 37 -19.51 7.89 -11.86
C ARG A 37 -20.34 7.28 -10.72
N VAL A 38 -20.01 6.08 -10.26
CA VAL A 38 -20.72 5.40 -9.15
C VAL A 38 -20.55 6.15 -7.82
N LEU A 39 -19.35 6.62 -7.50
CA LEU A 39 -19.11 7.38 -6.26
C LEU A 39 -19.70 8.80 -6.37
N GLN A 40 -19.57 9.42 -7.53
CA GLN A 40 -20.19 10.72 -7.82
C GLN A 40 -21.71 10.69 -7.69
N ASN A 41 -22.39 9.73 -8.33
CA ASN A 41 -23.84 9.68 -8.35
C ASN A 41 -24.43 9.29 -7.00
N LYS A 42 -23.72 8.45 -6.22
CA LYS A 42 -24.24 7.90 -4.97
C LYS A 42 -23.93 8.75 -3.74
N TYR A 43 -22.81 9.48 -3.76
CA TYR A 43 -22.30 10.23 -2.61
C TYR A 43 -22.00 11.70 -2.93
N GLY A 44 -22.36 12.19 -4.13
CA GLY A 44 -22.19 13.59 -4.50
C GLY A 44 -20.75 14.08 -4.53
N THR A 45 -19.76 13.17 -4.69
CA THR A 45 -18.34 13.52 -4.57
C THR A 45 -17.94 14.60 -5.59
N THR A 46 -17.34 15.69 -5.12
CA THR A 46 -16.97 16.85 -5.96
C THR A 46 -15.61 16.67 -6.64
N SER A 47 -15.18 17.66 -7.43
CA SER A 47 -13.85 17.69 -8.06
C SER A 47 -12.67 17.72 -7.09
N SER A 48 -12.91 17.95 -5.79
CA SER A 48 -11.86 17.86 -4.76
C SER A 48 -11.54 16.43 -4.34
N VAL A 49 -12.21 15.42 -4.91
CA VAL A 49 -11.97 14.00 -4.61
C VAL A 49 -11.32 13.29 -5.80
N GLN A 50 -10.21 12.61 -5.53
CA GLN A 50 -9.49 11.77 -6.49
C GLN A 50 -9.47 10.31 -6.01
N CYS A 51 -9.43 9.39 -6.97
CA CYS A 51 -9.33 7.96 -6.73
C CYS A 51 -8.08 7.42 -7.43
N GLY A 52 -7.52 6.34 -6.90
CA GLY A 52 -6.34 5.70 -7.46
C GLY A 52 -6.17 4.29 -6.95
N ASN A 53 -5.35 3.51 -7.63
CA ASN A 53 -5.07 2.12 -7.28
C ASN A 53 -3.62 1.95 -6.83
N LEU A 54 -3.41 1.17 -5.78
CA LEU A 54 -2.10 0.77 -5.30
C LEU A 54 -1.99 -0.75 -5.37
N SER A 55 -1.07 -1.23 -6.21
CA SER A 55 -0.73 -2.65 -6.29
C SER A 55 0.25 -3.00 -5.17
N VAL A 56 -0.09 -3.99 -4.35
CA VAL A 56 0.75 -4.52 -3.27
C VAL A 56 0.92 -6.03 -3.45
N PRO A 57 2.01 -6.65 -2.95
CA PRO A 57 2.12 -8.11 -2.95
C PRO A 57 0.98 -8.75 -2.16
N LEU A 58 0.44 -9.87 -2.66
CA LEU A 58 -0.49 -10.70 -1.90
C LEU A 58 0.20 -11.32 -0.68
N ASP A 59 1.43 -11.81 -0.88
CA ASP A 59 2.33 -12.28 0.17
C ASP A 59 3.64 -11.50 0.09
N TYR A 60 3.98 -10.78 1.16
CA TYR A 60 5.21 -10.00 1.23
C TYR A 60 6.48 -10.87 1.29
N ASN A 61 6.38 -12.14 1.70
CA ASN A 61 7.48 -13.09 1.69
C ASN A 61 7.61 -13.84 0.35
N ASN A 62 6.58 -13.78 -0.51
CA ASN A 62 6.57 -14.41 -1.82
C ASN A 62 5.89 -13.50 -2.85
N THR A 63 6.67 -12.57 -3.44
CA THR A 63 6.17 -11.64 -4.45
C THR A 63 5.70 -12.32 -5.75
N ALA A 64 6.08 -13.58 -5.98
CA ALA A 64 5.59 -14.37 -7.12
C ALA A 64 4.15 -14.89 -6.93
N ALA A 65 3.59 -14.82 -5.70
CA ALA A 65 2.19 -15.15 -5.44
C ALA A 65 1.19 -14.19 -6.09
N GLY A 66 1.68 -13.10 -6.68
CA GLY A 66 0.89 -12.11 -7.41
C GLY A 66 0.46 -10.91 -6.56
N PRO A 67 -0.18 -9.91 -7.19
CA PRO A 67 -0.58 -8.69 -6.51
C PRO A 67 -2.01 -8.71 -5.96
N LEU A 68 -2.24 -7.92 -4.93
CA LEU A 68 -3.54 -7.44 -4.48
C LEU A 68 -3.67 -5.94 -4.82
N THR A 69 -4.84 -5.51 -5.27
CA THR A 69 -5.10 -4.09 -5.57
C THR A 69 -5.85 -3.41 -4.44
N LEU A 70 -5.22 -2.42 -3.81
CA LEU A 70 -5.85 -1.51 -2.87
C LEU A 70 -6.47 -0.34 -3.63
N ASN A 71 -7.75 -0.11 -3.41
CA ASN A 71 -8.51 0.97 -4.06
C ASN A 71 -8.59 2.16 -3.09
N LEU A 72 -7.96 3.28 -3.45
CA LEU A 72 -7.78 4.46 -2.61
C LEU A 72 -8.69 5.61 -3.03
N MET A 73 -9.03 6.46 -2.06
CA MET A 73 -9.70 7.75 -2.26
C MET A 73 -8.93 8.83 -1.52
N LYS A 74 -8.76 9.98 -2.14
CA LYS A 74 -8.05 11.14 -1.61
C LYS A 74 -8.92 12.36 -1.76
N VAL A 75 -9.12 13.08 -0.67
CA VAL A 75 -9.67 14.43 -0.73
C VAL A 75 -8.53 15.43 -0.73
N LEU A 76 -8.55 16.34 -1.69
CA LEU A 76 -7.55 17.38 -1.84
C LEU A 76 -7.65 18.37 -0.69
N ALA A 77 -6.49 18.81 -0.19
CA ALA A 77 -6.43 19.85 0.82
C ALA A 77 -7.09 21.12 0.29
N ALA A 78 -7.98 21.71 1.10
CA ALA A 78 -8.68 22.95 0.73
C ALA A 78 -7.72 24.13 0.55
N LYS A 79 -6.59 24.14 1.26
CA LYS A 79 -5.49 25.11 1.11
C LYS A 79 -4.27 24.44 0.51
N GLN A 80 -3.61 25.14 -0.42
CA GLN A 80 -2.39 24.70 -1.07
C GLN A 80 -1.21 25.64 -0.71
N PRO A 81 0.03 25.13 -0.68
CA PRO A 81 0.40 23.73 -0.88
C PRO A 81 -0.03 22.85 0.32
N SER A 82 -0.39 21.60 0.06
CA SER A 82 -0.63 20.64 1.14
C SER A 82 0.62 20.43 1.99
N LYS A 83 0.46 20.32 3.31
CA LYS A 83 1.53 19.95 4.24
C LYS A 83 1.82 18.44 4.28
N GLY A 84 0.94 17.62 3.70
CA GLY A 84 1.07 16.16 3.74
C GLY A 84 -0.22 15.42 3.42
N SER A 85 -0.30 14.15 3.83
CA SER A 85 -1.51 13.32 3.73
C SER A 85 -1.85 12.77 5.11
N ILE A 86 -3.15 12.68 5.42
CA ILE A 86 -3.66 12.00 6.60
C ILE A 86 -4.25 10.66 6.14
N MET A 87 -3.82 9.57 6.77
CA MET A 87 -4.35 8.24 6.47
C MET A 87 -5.55 7.97 7.38
N TYR A 88 -6.67 7.61 6.76
CA TYR A 88 -7.93 7.34 7.45
C TYR A 88 -8.28 5.86 7.37
N ASN A 89 -8.65 5.27 8.51
CA ASN A 89 -9.20 3.92 8.60
C ASN A 89 -10.39 3.93 9.57
N PRO A 90 -11.63 3.67 9.11
CA PRO A 90 -12.81 3.67 9.96
C PRO A 90 -12.83 2.50 10.98
N GLY A 91 -11.95 1.50 10.84
CA GLY A 91 -11.89 0.32 11.69
C GLY A 91 -12.80 -0.84 11.21
N GLY A 92 -13.24 -1.69 12.15
CA GLY A 92 -14.29 -2.71 11.94
C GLY A 92 -13.92 -4.03 11.25
N PRO A 93 -12.77 -4.16 10.57
CA PRO A 93 -12.68 -4.95 9.34
C PRO A 93 -13.89 -4.94 8.37
N ARG A 94 -13.65 -5.25 7.09
CA ARG A 94 -14.66 -5.27 6.00
C ARG A 94 -15.33 -3.93 5.66
N ILE A 95 -15.32 -2.93 6.52
CA ILE A 95 -15.85 -1.60 6.23
C ILE A 95 -14.98 -0.95 5.15
N SER A 96 -15.61 -0.46 4.09
CA SER A 96 -14.91 0.24 3.02
C SER A 96 -14.62 1.67 3.43
N GLY A 97 -13.33 1.99 3.65
CA GLY A 97 -12.90 3.36 3.96
C GLY A 97 -13.30 4.39 2.90
N ARG A 98 -13.39 4.01 1.61
CA ARG A 98 -13.84 4.93 0.56
C ARG A 98 -15.32 5.26 0.68
N VAL A 99 -16.16 4.26 0.94
CA VAL A 99 -17.61 4.44 1.05
C VAL A 99 -17.96 5.21 2.33
N ASP A 100 -17.28 4.87 3.42
CA ASP A 100 -17.45 5.56 4.69
C ASP A 100 -17.04 7.04 4.56
N LEU A 101 -15.83 7.31 4.07
CA LEU A 101 -15.33 8.68 3.90
C LEU A 101 -16.16 9.48 2.87
N ALA A 102 -16.79 8.84 1.89
CA ALA A 102 -17.68 9.50 0.93
C ALA A 102 -19.07 9.79 1.51
N GLY A 103 -19.55 8.96 2.44
CA GLY A 103 -20.84 9.15 3.11
C GLY A 103 -20.80 10.14 4.28
N GLN A 104 -19.60 10.48 4.77
CA GLN A 104 -19.42 11.55 5.74
C GLN A 104 -19.39 12.89 4.98
N ASP A 105 -20.48 13.68 5.06
CA ASP A 105 -20.76 14.95 4.37
C ASP A 105 -19.71 16.07 4.60
N GLY A 106 -18.45 15.85 4.25
CA GLY A 106 -17.37 16.81 4.45
C GLY A 106 -17.11 17.17 5.92
N THR A 107 -17.80 16.58 6.90
CA THR A 107 -17.66 16.89 8.33
C THR A 107 -16.34 16.39 8.88
N VAL A 108 -15.93 15.15 8.55
CA VAL A 108 -14.60 14.65 8.93
C VAL A 108 -13.47 15.44 8.27
N LEU A 109 -13.69 16.09 7.13
CA LEU A 109 -12.63 16.84 6.47
C LEU A 109 -12.65 18.33 6.83
N SER A 110 -13.81 18.86 7.23
CA SER A 110 -13.94 20.23 7.75
C SER A 110 -13.56 20.34 9.21
N GLU A 111 -13.74 19.29 10.01
CA GLU A 111 -13.34 19.23 11.42
C GLU A 111 -11.83 18.98 11.55
N TYR A 112 -11.27 18.03 10.80
CA TYR A 112 -9.83 17.76 10.82
C TYR A 112 -9.00 18.70 9.93
N GLY A 113 -9.61 19.33 8.91
CA GLY A 113 -8.98 20.38 8.10
C GLY A 113 -8.93 21.76 8.78
N ARG A 114 -9.59 21.91 9.93
CA ARG A 114 -9.58 23.12 10.77
C ARG A 114 -8.56 23.10 11.90
N PHE A 115 -7.73 22.06 12.02
CA PHE A 115 -6.49 22.15 12.80
C PHE A 115 -5.51 23.09 12.09
N SER A 116 -5.76 24.39 12.25
CA SER A 116 -4.75 25.42 12.12
C SER A 116 -3.74 25.14 13.21
N LEU A 117 -2.62 24.50 12.85
CA LEU A 117 -1.41 24.60 13.66
C LEU A 117 -0.98 26.07 13.60
N SER A 118 -1.55 26.87 14.50
CA SER A 118 -0.99 28.12 15.00
C SER A 118 0.25 27.81 15.84
#